data_AF-A0AAW4W5R6-F1
#
_entry.id   AF-A0AAW4W5R6-F1
#
_cell.length_a   1.000
_cell.length_b   1.000
_cell.length_c   1.000
_cell.angle_alpha   90.00
_cell.angle_beta   90.00
_cell.angle_gamma   90.00
#
_symmetry.space_group_name_H-M   'P 1'
#
loop_
_entity.id
_entity.type
_entity.pdbx_description
1 polymer ?
#
loop_
_entity_poly.entity_id
_entity_poly.type
_entity_poly.pdbx_seq_one_letter_code
_entity_poly.pdbx_strand_id
1 'polypeptide(L)'
;MKQMENEMNVNVPLEVIKASEIEPKEVKWLWYPYIPYGKVTLLQGDPGDGKSKLMLSIAALLSKGEPLPFTETEENEPMTIIYQTTEDDADDTVVPRFNSAGGNGENLIFIKEDEKSLSFGDNRIAEAIEKYHAIAMQFTRSKGYLTIQATEEGYSFIFYDFDLHEIQSGDYDNPDAFIQEAAYEILKSERMDDMECVKVDYKEFEKMTIQHSKDLLQEGELRVTSEIGRNELALNSLSRAEVERGVLYHAQAVLEDMGMEQEVELLAARVYGSRSRQDLYREDSDLDIALSYKGDIREDSFFNALNESGIAMAGIQVDINPIAEERITLAEYIKESEKYLDQQEIKKLAADLDNFSYDVDTYEYNDTIENREEQVEKLTEDILNKKTEAIKDWLLEVSEESDIDSDVITARSLLSRLEDTERLSIFDKQPEQEQPEATISFYVAECMEFPVMGEYHNNLTLEEAIKIYESIPSERLHGIKGIGFDLQDGDEDYSGEYGLMSGDRIDRDLIDMIPHYKESPLVQKAINDMEKYLNEKHGKVQEAEQTVEVKQEVSETSVKKESVSVEPNQTQKKEPVKGEKGELKKSVLQSLKEFQARVKAQEQKEMATEKSKAHKKGDVEL
;
A
#
# COMPACT_ATOMS: atom_id res chain seq x y z
N MET A 1 46.71 42.76 -21.35
CA MET A 1 46.17 41.82 -22.35
C MET A 1 46.61 40.42 -21.96
N LYS A 2 45.76 39.69 -21.23
CA LYS A 2 45.88 38.24 -21.13
C LYS A 2 45.01 37.68 -22.26
N GLN A 3 45.63 36.97 -23.18
CA GLN A 3 44.92 36.18 -24.19
C GLN A 3 44.17 35.08 -23.45
N MET A 4 42.85 35.03 -23.62
CA MET A 4 42.06 33.83 -23.35
C MET A 4 42.29 32.90 -24.54
N GLU A 5 42.99 31.80 -24.29
CA GLU A 5 43.07 30.70 -25.24
C GLU A 5 41.71 30.02 -25.29
N ASN A 6 41.07 30.07 -26.46
CA ASN A 6 39.90 29.26 -26.80
C ASN A 6 40.38 27.82 -27.00
N GLU A 7 40.26 26.97 -26.00
CA GLU A 7 40.36 25.52 -26.18
C GLU A 7 39.00 24.97 -26.62
N MET A 8 38.71 25.08 -27.92
CA MET A 8 37.77 24.19 -28.62
C MET A 8 38.51 23.51 -29.77
N ASN A 9 39.46 22.64 -29.40
CA ASN A 9 40.04 21.68 -30.35
C ASN A 9 39.33 20.34 -30.18
N VAL A 10 38.04 20.30 -30.51
CA VAL A 10 37.33 19.02 -30.68
C VAL A 10 37.72 18.49 -32.06
N ASN A 11 38.61 17.50 -32.09
CA ASN A 11 39.07 16.86 -33.32
C ASN A 11 38.02 15.86 -33.81
N VAL A 12 36.84 16.36 -34.21
CA VAL A 12 35.76 15.54 -34.75
C VAL A 12 36.13 15.18 -36.20
N PRO A 13 36.21 13.89 -36.57
CA PRO A 13 36.47 13.48 -37.95
C PRO A 13 35.35 13.96 -38.88
N LEU A 14 35.72 14.45 -40.07
CA LEU A 14 34.74 14.91 -41.07
C LEU A 14 33.99 13.70 -41.65
N GLU A 15 32.71 13.60 -41.31
CA GLU A 15 31.79 12.62 -41.88
C GLU A 15 30.88 13.32 -42.91
N VAL A 16 30.82 12.78 -44.14
CA VAL A 16 30.02 13.34 -45.24
C VAL A 16 29.12 12.23 -45.80
N ILE A 17 27.81 12.47 -45.81
CA ILE A 17 26.78 11.55 -46.30
C ILE A 17 26.05 12.20 -47.48
N LYS A 18 25.70 11.43 -48.51
CA LYS A 18 24.91 11.97 -49.64
C LYS A 18 23.43 11.99 -49.30
N ALA A 19 22.71 12.97 -49.82
CA ALA A 19 21.25 13.04 -49.66
C ALA A 19 20.52 11.77 -50.15
N SER A 20 21.05 11.08 -51.16
CA SER A 20 20.51 9.79 -51.66
C SER A 20 20.67 8.62 -50.69
N GLU A 21 21.53 8.77 -49.70
CA GLU A 21 21.82 7.77 -48.66
C GLU A 21 21.01 8.05 -47.38
N ILE A 22 20.22 9.14 -47.35
CA ILE A 22 19.37 9.52 -46.22
C ILE A 22 17.93 9.08 -46.53
N GLU A 23 17.40 8.18 -45.72
CA GLU A 23 15.98 7.81 -45.78
C GLU A 23 15.12 8.94 -45.18
N PRO A 24 14.15 9.50 -45.92
CA PRO A 24 13.25 10.52 -45.39
C PRO A 24 12.40 9.95 -44.25
N LYS A 25 12.37 10.62 -43.10
CA LYS A 25 11.53 10.26 -41.96
C LYS A 25 10.47 11.33 -41.72
N GLU A 26 9.30 10.89 -41.26
CA GLU A 26 8.24 11.79 -40.82
C GLU A 26 8.66 12.56 -39.56
N VAL A 27 8.26 13.82 -39.47
CA VAL A 27 8.55 14.67 -38.31
C VAL A 27 7.52 14.40 -37.24
N LYS A 28 7.96 13.95 -36.06
CA LYS A 28 7.12 13.88 -34.86
C LYS A 28 7.00 15.26 -34.22
N TRP A 29 5.80 15.62 -33.75
CA TRP A 29 5.49 16.96 -33.24
C TRP A 29 5.07 16.90 -31.77
N LEU A 30 5.64 17.78 -30.96
CA LEU A 30 5.12 18.12 -29.64
C LEU A 30 3.90 19.04 -29.79
N TRP A 31 4.02 20.04 -30.67
CA TRP A 31 2.94 20.97 -30.99
C TRP A 31 2.90 21.18 -32.50
N TYR A 32 1.93 20.61 -33.20
CA TYR A 32 1.85 20.79 -34.65
C TYR A 32 1.24 22.17 -35.01
N PRO A 33 1.81 22.93 -35.97
CA PRO A 33 3.06 22.74 -36.71
C PRO A 33 4.24 23.57 -36.13
N TYR A 34 4.24 23.86 -34.83
CA TYR A 34 5.13 24.82 -34.18
C TYR A 34 6.39 24.22 -33.54
N ILE A 35 6.25 23.13 -32.76
CA ILE A 35 7.33 22.53 -31.99
C ILE A 35 7.51 21.05 -32.37
N PRO A 36 8.56 20.70 -33.14
CA PRO A 36 8.91 19.32 -33.44
C PRO A 36 9.76 18.68 -32.34
N TYR A 37 9.60 17.38 -32.10
CA TYR A 37 10.43 16.62 -31.16
C TYR A 37 11.89 16.54 -31.64
N GLY A 38 12.83 16.59 -30.69
CA GLY A 38 14.27 16.42 -30.94
C GLY A 38 14.93 17.54 -31.74
N LYS A 39 14.29 18.71 -31.84
CA LYS A 39 14.80 19.87 -32.58
C LYS A 39 14.74 21.12 -31.72
N VAL A 40 15.64 22.06 -31.99
CA VAL A 40 15.64 23.37 -31.33
C VAL A 40 14.63 24.29 -32.02
N THR A 41 13.67 24.81 -31.25
CA THR A 41 12.69 25.81 -31.70
C THR A 41 13.03 27.16 -31.08
N LEU A 42 13.06 28.22 -31.90
CA LEU A 42 13.31 29.59 -31.45
C LEU A 42 12.02 30.39 -31.46
N LEU A 43 11.59 30.89 -30.29
CA LEU A 43 10.49 31.85 -30.16
C LEU A 43 11.06 33.29 -30.12
N GLN A 44 10.76 34.10 -31.13
CA GLN A 44 11.24 35.48 -31.26
C GLN A 44 10.07 36.46 -31.32
N GLY A 45 10.25 37.64 -30.72
CA GLY A 45 9.26 38.74 -30.67
C GLY A 45 9.81 39.91 -29.86
N ASP A 46 9.14 41.07 -29.90
CA ASP A 46 9.63 42.28 -29.22
C ASP A 46 9.52 42.12 -27.68
N PRO A 47 10.37 42.82 -26.89
CA PRO A 47 10.26 42.81 -25.43
C PRO A 47 8.86 43.25 -24.98
N GLY A 48 8.23 42.49 -24.09
CA GLY A 48 6.88 42.78 -23.60
C GLY A 48 5.73 42.07 -24.33
N ASP A 49 5.99 41.38 -25.46
CA ASP A 49 4.96 40.69 -26.24
C ASP A 49 4.50 39.33 -25.66
N GLY A 50 4.87 39.04 -24.41
CA GLY A 50 4.40 37.85 -23.70
C GLY A 50 5.12 36.54 -24.03
N LYS A 51 6.32 36.56 -24.63
CA LYS A 51 7.12 35.35 -24.93
C LYS A 51 7.29 34.42 -23.73
N SER A 52 7.78 34.94 -22.61
CA SER A 52 7.99 34.16 -21.38
C SER A 52 6.68 33.65 -20.80
N LYS A 53 5.60 34.44 -20.95
CA LYS A 53 4.25 34.04 -20.54
C LYS A 53 3.75 32.86 -21.38
N LEU A 54 3.88 32.92 -22.70
CA LEU A 54 3.53 31.82 -23.60
C LEU A 54 4.32 30.55 -23.26
N MET A 55 5.65 30.66 -23.05
CA MET A 55 6.49 29.52 -22.72
C MET A 55 6.11 28.87 -21.38
N LEU A 56 5.82 29.69 -20.36
CA LEU A 56 5.37 29.17 -19.06
C LEU A 56 3.97 28.56 -19.12
N SER A 57 3.07 29.11 -19.94
CA SER A 57 1.76 28.50 -20.19
C SER A 57 1.88 27.14 -20.88
N ILE A 58 2.75 27.02 -21.90
CA ILE A 58 3.02 25.74 -22.55
C ILE A 58 3.63 24.75 -21.55
N ALA A 59 4.61 25.19 -20.74
CA ALA A 59 5.20 24.35 -19.70
C ALA A 59 4.16 23.88 -18.68
N ALA A 60 3.22 24.75 -18.28
CA ALA A 60 2.15 24.40 -17.34
C ALA A 60 1.22 23.32 -17.91
N LEU A 61 0.80 23.43 -19.18
CA LEU A 61 -0.01 22.41 -19.85
C LEU A 61 0.74 21.07 -19.90
N LEU A 62 2.00 21.09 -20.36
CA LEU A 62 2.83 19.89 -20.45
C LEU A 62 3.11 19.25 -19.09
N SER A 63 3.26 20.05 -18.03
CA SER A 63 3.52 19.55 -16.67
C SER A 63 2.36 18.73 -16.10
N LYS A 64 1.18 18.85 -16.70
CA LYS A 64 -0.05 18.14 -16.33
C LYS A 64 -0.49 17.12 -17.37
N GLY A 65 0.20 17.04 -18.52
CA GLY A 65 -0.20 16.17 -19.62
C GLY A 65 -1.31 16.74 -20.51
N GLU A 66 -1.67 18.00 -20.33
CA GLU A 66 -2.78 18.61 -21.04
C GLU A 66 -2.48 18.85 -22.52
N PRO A 67 -3.50 18.78 -23.39
CA PRO A 67 -3.34 19.05 -24.81
C PRO A 67 -2.89 20.50 -25.04
N LEU A 68 -1.99 20.68 -26.00
CA LEU A 68 -1.56 22.01 -26.41
C LEU A 68 -2.64 22.68 -27.27
N PRO A 69 -2.69 24.02 -27.33
CA PRO A 69 -3.74 24.71 -28.09
C PRO A 69 -3.80 24.24 -29.55
N PHE A 70 -5.00 23.95 -30.05
CA PHE A 70 -5.25 23.53 -31.44
C PHE A 70 -4.64 22.16 -31.83
N THR A 71 -4.36 21.27 -30.86
CA THR A 71 -4.00 19.87 -31.15
C THR A 71 -5.22 18.95 -31.06
N GLU A 72 -5.34 18.01 -32.00
CA GLU A 72 -6.41 16.99 -32.04
C GLU A 72 -6.10 15.77 -31.14
N THR A 73 -5.06 15.81 -30.32
CA THR A 73 -4.59 14.69 -29.49
C THR A 73 -5.17 14.82 -28.08
N GLU A 74 -5.77 13.74 -27.56
CA GLU A 74 -6.69 13.81 -26.40
C GLU A 74 -6.01 14.02 -25.05
N GLU A 75 -4.75 13.63 -24.85
CA GLU A 75 -3.91 13.99 -23.70
C GLU A 75 -2.51 13.40 -23.92
N ASN A 76 -1.49 14.00 -23.32
CA ASN A 76 -0.12 13.45 -23.28
C ASN A 76 0.22 13.07 -21.85
N GLU A 77 1.22 12.23 -21.63
CA GLU A 77 1.71 12.01 -20.27
C GLU A 77 2.30 13.30 -19.69
N PRO A 78 2.08 13.61 -18.39
CA PRO A 78 2.73 14.71 -17.70
C PRO A 78 4.25 14.67 -17.89
N MET A 79 4.81 15.77 -18.38
CA MET A 79 6.23 15.88 -18.70
C MET A 79 6.98 16.68 -17.64
N THR A 80 8.20 16.25 -17.29
CA THR A 80 9.14 17.08 -16.54
C THR A 80 9.75 18.15 -17.47
N ILE A 81 9.70 19.41 -17.05
CA ILE A 81 10.21 20.56 -17.79
C ILE A 81 11.39 21.15 -17.04
N ILE A 82 12.53 21.22 -17.72
CA ILE A 82 13.66 22.05 -17.29
C ILE A 82 13.43 23.46 -17.84
N TYR A 83 13.24 24.43 -16.96
CA TYR A 83 13.03 25.83 -17.34
C TYR A 83 14.18 26.70 -16.85
N GLN A 84 14.91 27.36 -17.78
CA GLN A 84 16.00 28.26 -17.44
C GLN A 84 15.80 29.65 -18.02
N THR A 85 16.07 30.66 -17.21
CA THR A 85 16.03 32.07 -17.58
C THR A 85 17.17 32.82 -16.89
N THR A 86 17.67 33.86 -17.55
CA THR A 86 18.65 34.80 -16.96
C THR A 86 18.04 36.18 -16.70
N GLU A 87 16.76 36.37 -17.09
CA GLU A 87 16.07 37.67 -17.01
C GLU A 87 15.24 37.82 -15.73
N ASP A 88 14.67 36.72 -15.24
CA ASP A 88 13.65 36.70 -14.18
C ASP A 88 14.08 35.71 -13.08
N ASP A 89 13.92 36.06 -11.81
CA ASP A 89 14.24 35.18 -10.69
C ASP A 89 13.15 34.09 -10.50
N ALA A 90 13.57 32.92 -10.03
CA ALA A 90 12.68 31.77 -9.91
C ALA A 90 11.58 31.99 -8.86
N ASP A 91 11.94 32.52 -7.69
CA ASP A 91 11.08 32.62 -6.51
C ASP A 91 10.05 33.76 -6.60
N ASP A 92 10.41 34.89 -7.20
CA ASP A 92 9.54 36.07 -7.27
C ASP A 92 8.79 36.24 -8.60
N THR A 93 9.23 35.57 -9.66
CA THR A 93 8.72 35.81 -11.02
C THR A 93 8.33 34.54 -11.75
N VAL A 94 9.25 33.57 -11.92
CA VAL A 94 8.98 32.39 -12.75
C VAL A 94 7.97 31.47 -12.10
N VAL A 95 8.22 31.03 -10.86
CA VAL A 95 7.33 30.11 -10.12
C VAL A 95 5.95 30.74 -9.91
N PRO A 96 5.81 32.01 -9.48
CA PRO A 96 4.50 32.65 -9.40
C PRO A 96 3.74 32.69 -10.74
N ARG A 97 4.42 32.96 -11.86
CA ARG A 97 3.79 32.96 -13.19
C ARG A 97 3.41 31.57 -13.67
N PHE A 98 4.24 30.57 -13.40
CA PHE A 98 3.96 29.17 -13.72
C PHE A 98 2.76 28.64 -12.91
N ASN A 99 2.75 28.90 -11.60
CA ASN A 99 1.64 28.54 -10.72
C ASN A 99 0.36 29.29 -11.13
N SER A 100 0.47 30.56 -11.52
CA SER A 100 -0.65 31.34 -12.05
C SER A 100 -1.16 30.82 -13.40
N ALA A 101 -0.34 30.07 -14.15
CA ALA A 101 -0.74 29.37 -15.37
C ALA A 101 -1.29 27.96 -15.06
N GLY A 102 -1.42 27.59 -13.78
CA GLY A 102 -1.95 26.32 -13.33
C GLY A 102 -0.98 25.15 -13.47
N GLY A 103 0.33 25.39 -13.52
CA GLY A 103 1.33 24.33 -13.70
C GLY A 103 1.56 23.46 -12.45
N ASN A 104 1.96 22.21 -12.66
CA ASN A 104 2.38 21.30 -11.59
C ASN A 104 3.86 21.55 -11.23
N GLY A 105 4.10 22.08 -10.02
CA GLY A 105 5.42 22.44 -9.51
C GLY A 105 6.39 21.26 -9.42
N GLU A 106 5.90 20.04 -9.19
CA GLU A 106 6.73 18.83 -9.13
C GLU A 106 7.39 18.49 -10.46
N ASN A 107 6.79 18.96 -11.56
CA ASN A 107 7.26 18.73 -12.92
C ASN A 107 8.01 19.95 -13.50
N LEU A 108 8.20 21.03 -12.74
CA LEU A 108 9.01 22.17 -13.18
C LEU A 108 10.32 22.23 -12.39
N ILE A 109 11.42 21.92 -13.06
CA ILE A 109 12.75 21.87 -12.47
C ILE A 109 13.68 22.96 -13.03
N PHE A 110 14.64 23.36 -12.22
CA PHE A 110 15.62 24.40 -12.54
C PHE A 110 17.03 23.84 -12.35
N ILE A 111 17.93 24.21 -13.25
CA ILE A 111 19.37 23.98 -13.06
C ILE A 111 19.92 25.16 -12.28
N LYS A 112 20.62 24.89 -11.17
CA LYS A 112 21.19 25.98 -10.37
C LYS A 112 22.37 26.64 -11.07
N GLU A 113 22.32 27.97 -11.16
CA GLU A 113 23.36 28.79 -11.79
C GLU A 113 24.20 29.58 -10.78
N ASP A 114 23.97 29.37 -9.47
CA ASP A 114 24.60 30.09 -8.35
C ASP A 114 26.15 30.10 -8.42
N GLU A 115 26.74 29.03 -8.93
CA GLU A 115 28.20 28.86 -9.03
C GLU A 115 28.74 29.09 -10.45
N LYS A 116 27.95 28.76 -11.47
CA LYS A 116 28.33 28.87 -12.88
C LYS A 116 27.10 29.06 -13.75
N SER A 117 27.12 30.12 -14.55
CA SER A 117 26.10 30.39 -15.59
C SER A 117 25.99 29.23 -16.57
N LEU A 118 24.77 28.90 -16.98
CA LEU A 118 24.49 27.84 -17.92
C LEU A 118 24.72 28.32 -19.36
N SER A 119 25.21 27.42 -20.22
CA SER A 119 25.36 27.68 -21.66
C SER A 119 24.77 26.53 -22.46
N PHE A 120 24.42 26.75 -23.73
CA PHE A 120 23.84 25.70 -24.58
C PHE A 120 24.73 24.45 -24.76
N GLY A 121 26.04 24.56 -24.52
CA GLY A 121 26.97 23.43 -24.53
C GLY A 121 27.39 22.98 -23.13
N ASP A 122 26.65 23.36 -22.08
CA ASP A 122 26.95 22.98 -20.69
C ASP A 122 26.38 21.59 -20.39
N ASN A 123 27.25 20.66 -19.95
CA ASN A 123 26.90 19.27 -19.68
C ASN A 123 25.79 19.12 -18.63
N ARG A 124 25.62 20.08 -17.71
CA ARG A 124 24.53 20.06 -16.72
C ARG A 124 23.13 20.00 -17.34
N ILE A 125 22.97 20.45 -18.58
CA ILE A 125 21.70 20.30 -19.33
C ILE A 125 21.47 18.83 -19.66
N ALA A 126 22.50 18.11 -20.12
CA ALA A 126 22.43 16.68 -20.37
C ALA A 126 22.21 15.90 -19.07
N GLU A 127 23.00 16.19 -18.04
CA GLU A 127 22.86 15.57 -16.71
C GLU A 127 21.45 15.75 -16.13
N ALA A 128 20.84 16.94 -16.29
CA ALA A 128 19.46 17.17 -15.84
C ALA A 128 18.43 16.41 -16.68
N ILE A 129 18.61 16.31 -18.00
CA ILE A 129 17.71 15.49 -18.84
C ILE A 129 17.79 14.02 -18.43
N GLU A 130 18.96 13.55 -18.01
CA GLU A 130 19.22 12.16 -17.68
C GLU A 130 18.86 11.79 -16.25
N LYS A 131 19.11 12.71 -15.32
CA LYS A 131 18.72 12.59 -13.92
C LYS A 131 17.23 12.37 -13.73
N TYR A 132 16.42 12.97 -14.60
CA TYR A 132 14.97 12.92 -14.53
C TYR A 132 14.33 11.98 -15.58
N HIS A 133 15.13 11.15 -16.26
CA HIS A 133 14.64 10.10 -17.17
C HIS A 133 15.19 8.73 -16.77
N ALA A 134 14.46 7.99 -15.94
CA ALA A 134 14.62 6.53 -15.87
C ALA A 134 14.22 5.93 -17.23
N ILE A 135 14.99 4.97 -17.72
CA ILE A 135 14.66 4.24 -18.95
C ILE A 135 14.39 2.78 -18.67
N ALA A 136 13.39 2.22 -19.34
CA ALA A 136 13.12 0.81 -19.41
C ALA A 136 13.16 0.37 -20.89
N MET A 137 13.81 -0.76 -21.15
CA MET A 137 13.95 -1.34 -22.48
C MET A 137 13.60 -2.82 -22.43
N GLN A 138 12.88 -3.32 -23.42
CA GLN A 138 12.61 -4.75 -23.59
C GLN A 138 13.44 -5.33 -24.73
N PHE A 139 14.10 -6.46 -24.49
CA PHE A 139 14.83 -7.21 -25.52
C PHE A 139 13.86 -7.92 -26.47
N THR A 140 14.02 -7.76 -27.78
CA THR A 140 13.04 -8.25 -28.76
C THR A 140 12.95 -9.78 -28.81
N ARG A 141 14.07 -10.47 -28.60
CA ARG A 141 14.19 -11.94 -28.67
C ARG A 141 13.92 -12.64 -27.34
N SER A 142 14.62 -12.26 -26.28
CA SER A 142 14.47 -12.88 -24.96
C SER A 142 13.25 -12.39 -24.20
N LYS A 143 12.68 -11.23 -24.61
CA LYS A 143 11.55 -10.57 -23.95
C LYS A 143 11.80 -10.10 -22.51
N GLY A 144 13.00 -10.30 -21.98
CA GLY A 144 13.44 -9.67 -20.74
C GLY A 144 13.65 -8.17 -20.87
N TYR A 145 14.00 -7.53 -19.76
CA TYR A 145 14.07 -6.07 -19.66
C TYR A 145 15.41 -5.59 -19.11
N LEU A 146 15.72 -4.33 -19.40
CA LEU A 146 16.80 -3.56 -18.78
C LEU A 146 16.21 -2.23 -18.31
N THR A 147 16.37 -1.92 -17.03
CA THR A 147 16.08 -0.60 -16.48
C THR A 147 17.38 0.11 -16.13
N ILE A 148 17.40 1.43 -16.29
CA ILE A 148 18.51 2.28 -15.90
C ILE A 148 17.93 3.53 -15.22
N GLN A 149 18.37 3.80 -14.00
CA GLN A 149 17.97 4.95 -13.19
C GLN A 149 19.21 5.77 -12.85
N ALA A 150 19.12 7.10 -12.93
CA ALA A 150 20.22 7.97 -12.54
C ALA A 150 20.43 7.96 -11.01
N THR A 151 21.69 8.06 -10.58
CA THR A 151 22.11 8.16 -9.18
C THR A 151 23.09 9.34 -9.01
N GLU A 152 23.50 9.66 -7.78
CA GLU A 152 24.52 10.71 -7.55
C GLU A 152 25.88 10.38 -8.19
N GLU A 153 26.20 9.09 -8.30
CA GLU A 153 27.51 8.60 -8.75
C GLU A 153 27.49 8.12 -10.21
N GLY A 154 26.34 8.20 -10.89
CA GLY A 154 26.16 7.74 -12.27
C GLY A 154 24.77 7.18 -12.51
N TYR A 155 24.70 5.87 -12.78
CA TYR A 155 23.44 5.18 -13.02
C TYR A 155 23.41 3.83 -12.33
N SER A 156 22.28 3.45 -11.75
CA SER A 156 21.98 2.07 -11.37
C SER A 156 21.23 1.39 -12.52
N PHE A 157 21.46 0.09 -12.71
CA PHE A 157 20.76 -0.69 -13.72
C PHE A 157 20.32 -2.03 -13.18
N ILE A 158 19.23 -2.55 -13.75
CA ILE A 158 18.69 -3.88 -13.42
C ILE A 158 18.26 -4.59 -14.70
N PHE A 159 18.74 -5.81 -14.88
CA PHE A 159 18.30 -6.76 -15.89
C PHE A 159 17.21 -7.66 -15.31
N TYR A 160 16.12 -7.80 -16.07
CA TYR A 160 15.01 -8.69 -15.76
C TYR A 160 14.89 -9.79 -16.83
N ASP A 161 14.45 -10.97 -16.44
CA ASP A 161 14.04 -12.00 -17.41
C ASP A 161 12.64 -11.72 -17.97
N PHE A 162 12.13 -12.63 -18.80
CA PHE A 162 10.80 -12.52 -19.38
C PHE A 162 9.69 -12.53 -18.32
N ASP A 163 9.93 -13.24 -17.23
CA ASP A 163 9.00 -13.40 -16.13
C ASP A 163 9.21 -12.31 -15.07
N LEU A 164 9.91 -11.22 -15.40
CA LEU A 164 10.17 -10.06 -14.52
C LEU A 164 10.99 -10.38 -13.26
N HIS A 165 11.77 -11.47 -13.26
CA HIS A 165 12.73 -11.73 -12.20
C HIS A 165 14.00 -10.92 -12.41
N GLU A 166 14.48 -10.27 -11.35
CA GLU A 166 15.79 -9.59 -11.36
C GLU A 166 16.91 -10.63 -11.54
N ILE A 167 17.56 -10.60 -12.70
CA ILE A 167 18.68 -11.48 -13.03
C ILE A 167 19.97 -10.89 -12.45
N GLN A 168 20.15 -9.59 -12.64
CA GLN A 168 21.38 -8.89 -12.32
C GLN A 168 21.10 -7.41 -12.12
N SER A 169 21.75 -6.82 -11.13
CA SER A 169 21.79 -5.38 -10.94
C SER A 169 23.23 -4.91 -10.78
N GLY A 170 23.46 -3.62 -10.97
CA GLY A 170 24.75 -3.00 -10.76
C GLY A 170 24.70 -1.49 -10.93
N ASP A 171 25.86 -0.87 -10.71
CA ASP A 171 26.07 0.55 -10.86
C ASP A 171 27.06 0.82 -12.00
N TYR A 172 26.83 1.93 -12.69
CA TYR A 172 27.70 2.49 -13.71
C TYR A 172 28.18 3.86 -13.21
N ASP A 173 29.39 3.87 -12.64
CA ASP A 173 29.98 5.00 -11.91
C ASP A 173 30.54 6.08 -12.86
N ASN A 174 29.65 6.72 -13.62
CA ASN A 174 30.00 7.86 -14.44
C ASN A 174 28.81 8.83 -14.57
N PRO A 175 28.73 9.86 -13.70
CA PRO A 175 27.62 10.83 -13.72
C PRO A 175 27.70 11.80 -14.89
N ASP A 176 28.85 11.90 -15.57
CA ASP A 176 29.04 12.75 -16.75
C ASP A 176 28.67 12.05 -18.06
N ALA A 177 28.43 10.73 -18.03
CA ALA A 177 28.07 9.95 -19.22
C ALA A 177 26.61 10.16 -19.58
N PHE A 178 26.31 10.14 -20.88
CA PHE A 178 24.93 10.16 -21.30
C PHE A 178 24.20 8.85 -20.94
N ILE A 179 22.90 8.85 -20.65
CA ILE A 179 22.18 7.62 -20.26
C ILE A 179 22.18 6.58 -21.39
N GLN A 180 22.23 7.00 -22.66
CA GLN A 180 22.38 6.10 -23.80
C GLN A 180 23.80 5.52 -23.91
N GLU A 181 24.81 6.27 -23.51
CA GLU A 181 26.19 5.80 -23.44
C GLU A 181 26.37 4.81 -22.28
N ALA A 182 25.82 5.14 -21.11
CA ALA A 182 25.73 4.24 -19.97
C ALA A 182 25.01 2.94 -20.37
N ALA A 183 23.85 3.04 -21.01
CA ALA A 183 23.11 1.87 -21.51
C ALA A 183 23.95 1.00 -22.45
N TYR A 184 24.66 1.61 -23.40
CA TYR A 184 25.50 0.89 -24.34
C TYR A 184 26.68 0.20 -23.64
N GLU A 185 27.40 0.88 -22.75
CA GLU A 185 28.54 0.30 -22.03
C GLU A 185 28.10 -0.77 -21.03
N ILE A 186 26.93 -0.62 -20.38
CA ILE A 186 26.30 -1.66 -19.55
C ILE A 186 26.04 -2.91 -20.40
N LEU A 187 25.33 -2.78 -21.54
CA LEU A 187 25.04 -3.91 -22.43
C LEU A 187 26.32 -4.59 -22.94
N LYS A 188 27.31 -3.79 -23.34
CA LYS A 188 28.59 -4.28 -23.83
C LYS A 188 29.41 -5.01 -22.76
N SER A 189 29.36 -4.55 -21.51
CA SER A 189 30.01 -5.22 -20.39
C SER A 189 29.44 -6.64 -20.18
N GLU A 190 28.14 -6.81 -20.41
CA GLU A 190 27.42 -8.09 -20.38
C GLU A 190 27.44 -8.85 -21.71
N ARG A 191 28.16 -8.35 -22.72
CA ARG A 191 28.27 -8.94 -24.08
C ARG A 191 26.91 -9.07 -24.77
N MET A 192 26.04 -8.09 -24.53
CA MET A 192 24.69 -7.92 -25.08
C MET A 192 24.62 -6.70 -26.02
N ASP A 193 25.75 -6.19 -26.49
CA ASP A 193 25.86 -5.02 -27.37
C ASP A 193 25.28 -5.23 -28.78
N ASP A 194 24.97 -6.47 -29.16
CA ASP A 194 24.29 -6.83 -30.41
C ASP A 194 22.79 -7.11 -30.22
N MET A 195 22.26 -6.94 -29.01
CA MET A 195 20.84 -7.18 -28.73
C MET A 195 19.95 -6.07 -29.27
N GLU A 196 18.90 -6.47 -29.98
CA GLU A 196 17.81 -5.57 -30.36
C GLU A 196 16.88 -5.34 -29.16
N CYS A 197 16.64 -4.08 -28.82
CA CYS A 197 15.73 -3.68 -27.77
C CYS A 197 14.74 -2.61 -28.25
N VAL A 198 13.57 -2.55 -27.60
CA VAL A 198 12.58 -1.49 -27.78
C VAL A 198 12.42 -0.73 -26.47
N LYS A 199 12.30 0.60 -26.55
CA LYS A 199 11.94 1.40 -25.39
C LYS A 199 10.53 1.01 -24.96
N VAL A 200 10.34 0.77 -23.66
CA VAL A 200 9.02 0.61 -23.04
C VAL A 200 8.76 1.79 -22.13
N ASP A 201 7.48 2.05 -21.86
CA ASP A 201 7.15 3.07 -20.87
C ASP A 201 7.62 2.62 -19.48
N TYR A 202 8.26 3.53 -18.75
CA TYR A 202 8.87 3.20 -17.46
C TYR A 202 7.80 3.01 -16.38
N LYS A 203 6.74 3.81 -16.38
CA LYS A 203 5.66 3.71 -15.39
C LYS A 203 4.81 2.47 -15.62
N GLU A 204 4.54 2.12 -16.88
CA GLU A 204 3.90 0.84 -17.21
C GLU A 204 4.75 -0.33 -16.74
N PHE A 205 6.06 -0.30 -17.01
CA PHE A 205 6.98 -1.33 -16.52
C PHE A 205 6.99 -1.41 -14.99
N GLU A 206 7.01 -0.27 -14.31
CA GLU A 206 6.94 -0.17 -12.84
C GLU A 206 5.66 -0.85 -12.30
N LYS A 207 4.50 -0.49 -12.85
CA LYS A 207 3.20 -1.11 -12.50
C LYS A 207 3.24 -2.62 -12.74
N MET A 208 3.79 -3.07 -13.88
CA MET A 208 3.92 -4.50 -14.21
C MET A 208 4.75 -5.27 -13.17
N THR A 209 5.88 -4.75 -12.71
CA THR A 209 6.73 -5.46 -11.74
C THR A 209 6.09 -5.52 -10.35
N ILE A 210 5.41 -4.45 -9.93
CA ILE A 210 4.67 -4.44 -8.65
C ILE A 210 3.54 -5.46 -8.72
N GLN A 211 2.78 -5.46 -9.82
CA GLN A 211 1.68 -6.41 -9.99
C GLN A 211 2.20 -7.85 -10.03
N HIS A 212 3.29 -8.12 -10.74
CA HIS A 212 3.90 -9.45 -10.78
C HIS A 212 4.31 -9.95 -9.39
N SER A 213 4.95 -9.10 -8.57
CA SER A 213 5.31 -9.45 -7.19
C SER A 213 4.08 -9.76 -6.32
N LYS A 214 2.97 -9.04 -6.55
CA LYS A 214 1.69 -9.32 -5.89
C LYS A 214 1.10 -10.66 -6.34
N ASP A 215 1.11 -10.94 -7.64
CA ASP A 215 0.56 -12.18 -8.21
C ASP A 215 1.31 -13.40 -7.67
N LEU A 216 2.65 -13.36 -7.64
CA LEU A 216 3.48 -14.40 -7.03
C LEU A 216 3.12 -14.65 -5.56
N LEU A 217 2.93 -13.57 -4.79
CA LEU A 217 2.51 -13.69 -3.39
C LEU A 217 1.13 -14.35 -3.27
N GLN A 218 0.17 -14.01 -4.14
CA GLN A 218 -1.16 -14.62 -4.18
C GLN A 218 -1.14 -16.09 -4.63
N GLU A 219 -0.19 -16.47 -5.49
CA GLU A 219 0.04 -17.86 -5.93
C GLU A 219 0.74 -18.72 -4.85
N GLY A 220 1.13 -18.11 -3.73
CA GLY A 220 1.77 -18.79 -2.60
C GLY A 220 3.30 -18.80 -2.66
N GLU A 221 3.92 -18.08 -3.59
CA GLU A 221 5.36 -17.87 -3.62
C GLU A 221 5.79 -16.82 -2.60
N LEU A 222 5.87 -17.25 -1.33
CA LEU A 222 6.30 -16.38 -0.24
C LEU A 222 7.83 -16.15 -0.28
N ARG A 223 8.22 -14.98 -0.76
CA ARG A 223 9.61 -14.48 -0.73
C ARG A 223 9.84 -13.57 0.47
N VAL A 224 11.05 -13.56 1.02
CA VAL A 224 11.42 -12.74 2.19
C VAL A 224 11.14 -11.25 1.95
N THR A 225 11.45 -10.76 0.75
CA THR A 225 11.11 -9.42 0.25
C THR A 225 10.32 -9.53 -1.06
N SER A 226 9.75 -8.44 -1.54
CA SER A 226 9.16 -8.28 -2.87
C SER A 226 10.16 -8.44 -4.01
N GLU A 227 11.46 -8.29 -3.72
CA GLU A 227 12.56 -8.35 -4.69
C GLU A 227 12.48 -7.25 -5.77
N ILE A 228 11.73 -6.18 -5.49
CA ILE A 228 11.71 -4.99 -6.32
C ILE A 228 12.87 -4.10 -5.88
N GLY A 229 13.99 -4.18 -6.60
CA GLY A 229 15.26 -3.52 -6.30
C GLY A 229 15.43 -2.13 -6.91
N ARG A 230 14.44 -1.64 -7.66
CA ARG A 230 14.46 -0.27 -8.23
C ARG A 230 14.05 0.77 -7.21
N ASN A 231 14.58 1.98 -7.36
CA ASN A 231 14.28 3.09 -6.46
C ASN A 231 12.92 3.72 -6.79
N GLU A 232 12.11 4.00 -5.77
CA GLU A 232 10.79 4.62 -5.89
C GLU A 232 10.81 6.02 -5.23
N LEU A 233 10.30 7.03 -5.95
CA LEU A 233 10.21 8.40 -5.43
C LEU A 233 9.35 8.48 -4.17
N ALA A 234 8.23 7.74 -4.13
CA ALA A 234 7.34 7.69 -2.97
C ALA A 234 8.00 7.14 -1.69
N LEU A 235 9.15 6.46 -1.85
CA LEU A 235 9.95 5.86 -0.79
C LEU A 235 11.26 6.64 -0.55
N ASN A 236 11.32 7.92 -0.92
CA ASN A 236 12.52 8.77 -0.89
C ASN A 236 13.72 8.11 -1.60
N SER A 237 13.48 7.57 -2.79
CA SER A 237 14.48 6.90 -3.62
C SER A 237 15.07 5.62 -3.02
N LEU A 238 14.42 5.02 -2.02
CA LEU A 238 14.67 3.64 -1.63
C LEU A 238 13.89 2.67 -2.53
N SER A 239 14.43 1.47 -2.70
CA SER A 239 13.66 0.36 -3.28
C SER A 239 12.80 -0.35 -2.23
N ARG A 240 11.70 -0.98 -2.66
CA ARG A 240 10.87 -1.81 -1.75
C ARG A 240 11.68 -2.92 -1.10
N ALA A 241 12.53 -3.59 -1.87
CA ALA A 241 13.40 -4.65 -1.36
C ALA A 241 14.34 -4.14 -0.26
N GLU A 242 14.86 -2.91 -0.37
CA GLU A 242 15.68 -2.30 0.68
C GLU A 242 14.90 -1.98 1.94
N VAL A 243 13.70 -1.39 1.80
CA VAL A 243 12.82 -1.08 2.92
C VAL A 243 12.46 -2.36 3.67
N GLU A 244 11.95 -3.37 2.96
CA GLU A 244 11.48 -4.64 3.54
C GLU A 244 12.63 -5.39 4.23
N ARG A 245 13.81 -5.43 3.60
CA ARG A 245 15.01 -6.00 4.21
C ARG A 245 15.45 -5.23 5.45
N GLY A 246 15.37 -3.90 5.42
CA GLY A 246 15.65 -3.05 6.57
C GLY A 246 14.73 -3.37 7.76
N VAL A 247 13.42 -3.58 7.49
CA VAL A 247 12.44 -3.95 8.51
C VAL A 247 12.72 -5.33 9.08
N LEU A 248 13.05 -6.31 8.23
CA LEU A 248 13.40 -7.66 8.70
C LEU A 248 14.64 -7.66 9.61
N TYR A 249 15.66 -6.86 9.29
CA TYR A 249 16.82 -6.72 10.15
C TYR A 249 16.50 -6.04 11.48
N HIS A 250 15.65 -5.01 11.46
CA HIS A 250 15.17 -4.37 12.69
C HIS A 250 14.37 -5.36 13.55
N ALA A 251 13.41 -6.07 12.96
CA ALA A 251 12.60 -7.06 13.67
C ALA A 251 13.45 -8.19 14.26
N GLN A 252 14.46 -8.67 13.53
CA GLN A 252 15.38 -9.68 14.04
C GLN A 252 16.17 -9.18 15.26
N ALA A 253 16.62 -7.91 15.24
CA ALA A 253 17.32 -7.32 16.38
C ALA A 253 16.39 -7.17 17.60
N VAL A 254 15.14 -6.77 17.40
CA VAL A 254 14.12 -6.70 18.46
C VAL A 254 13.87 -8.08 19.08
N LEU A 255 13.73 -9.12 18.26
CA LEU A 255 13.56 -10.50 18.75
C LEU A 255 14.78 -11.00 19.55
N GLU A 256 16.00 -10.63 19.13
CA GLU A 256 17.22 -10.94 19.87
C GLU A 256 17.28 -10.24 21.23
N ASP A 257 16.86 -8.98 21.31
CA ASP A 257 16.80 -8.22 22.56
C ASP A 257 15.72 -8.75 23.51
N MET A 258 14.62 -9.27 22.96
CA MET A 258 13.56 -9.97 23.70
C MET A 258 13.94 -11.41 24.08
N GLY A 259 15.02 -11.96 23.52
CA GLY A 259 15.44 -13.36 23.72
C GLY A 259 14.53 -14.39 23.06
N MET A 260 13.76 -13.98 22.05
CA MET A 260 12.79 -14.81 21.32
C MET A 260 13.32 -15.23 19.94
N GLU A 261 14.60 -15.01 19.63
CA GLU A 261 15.18 -15.24 18.30
C GLU A 261 15.17 -16.72 17.83
N GLN A 262 14.83 -17.65 18.74
CA GLN A 262 14.68 -19.07 18.43
C GLN A 262 13.23 -19.56 18.50
N GLU A 263 12.32 -18.72 18.99
CA GLU A 263 10.91 -19.02 19.20
C GLU A 263 10.02 -18.38 18.15
N VAL A 264 10.52 -17.30 17.51
CA VAL A 264 9.84 -16.56 16.45
C VAL A 264 10.68 -16.60 15.18
N GLU A 265 10.07 -17.05 14.09
CA GLU A 265 10.60 -17.08 12.74
C GLU A 265 9.97 -15.95 11.92
N LEU A 266 10.79 -15.04 11.41
CA LEU A 266 10.35 -14.02 10.46
C LEU A 266 10.27 -14.64 9.06
N LEU A 267 9.12 -14.48 8.40
CA LEU A 267 8.87 -15.09 7.10
C LEU A 267 9.13 -14.11 5.96
N ALA A 268 8.48 -12.94 6.00
CA ALA A 268 8.54 -11.96 4.93
C ALA A 268 8.07 -10.57 5.38
N ALA A 269 8.51 -9.54 4.67
CA ALA A 269 8.03 -8.17 4.83
C ALA A 269 7.52 -7.61 3.49
N ARG A 270 6.46 -6.79 3.52
CA ARG A 270 5.90 -6.13 2.33
C ARG A 270 5.56 -4.67 2.61
N VAL A 271 6.02 -3.77 1.74
CA VAL A 271 5.56 -2.38 1.73
C VAL A 271 4.12 -2.31 1.25
N TYR A 272 3.26 -1.67 2.02
CA TYR A 272 1.86 -1.41 1.66
C TYR A 272 1.46 0.02 2.07
N GLY A 273 0.17 0.33 2.04
CA GLY A 273 -0.35 1.60 2.55
C GLY A 273 -0.27 2.77 1.56
N SER A 274 -0.41 3.98 2.10
CA SER A 274 -0.65 5.19 1.28
C SER A 274 0.49 5.47 0.29
N ARG A 275 1.76 5.31 0.72
CA ARG A 275 2.96 5.50 -0.13
C ARG A 275 3.10 4.49 -1.26
N SER A 276 2.27 3.44 -1.28
CA SER A 276 2.17 2.52 -2.42
C SER A 276 1.22 3.02 -3.52
N ARG A 277 0.54 4.15 -3.33
CA ARG A 277 -0.47 4.72 -4.22
C ARG A 277 -0.20 6.19 -4.46
N GLN A 278 0.06 6.56 -5.71
CA GLN A 278 0.46 7.92 -6.10
C GLN A 278 -0.51 9.00 -5.60
N ASP A 279 -1.82 8.72 -5.61
CA ASP A 279 -2.85 9.68 -5.24
C ASP A 279 -3.24 9.67 -3.75
N LEU A 280 -2.66 8.79 -2.91
CA LEU A 280 -3.04 8.71 -1.50
C LEU A 280 -2.01 9.30 -0.53
N TYR A 281 -0.72 9.25 -0.85
CA TYR A 281 0.32 9.70 0.08
C TYR A 281 0.53 11.21 0.07
N ARG A 282 1.01 11.70 1.21
CA ARG A 282 1.45 13.08 1.44
C ARG A 282 2.93 13.07 1.85
N GLU A 283 3.57 14.23 1.81
CA GLU A 283 4.98 14.34 2.24
C GLU A 283 5.21 13.83 3.67
N ASP A 284 4.23 14.03 4.55
CA ASP A 284 4.25 13.63 5.96
C ASP A 284 3.71 12.21 6.23
N SER A 285 3.32 11.46 5.18
CA SER A 285 2.90 10.06 5.34
C SER A 285 4.01 9.20 5.93
N ASP A 286 3.67 8.25 6.77
CA ASP A 286 4.55 7.17 7.21
C ASP A 286 4.70 6.09 6.15
N LEU A 287 5.57 5.12 6.43
CA LEU A 287 5.85 3.97 5.59
C LEU A 287 5.31 2.71 6.28
N ASP A 288 4.21 2.17 5.74
CA ASP A 288 3.54 0.98 6.28
C ASP A 288 4.18 -0.32 5.77
N ILE A 289 4.62 -1.20 6.68
CA ILE A 289 5.18 -2.52 6.34
C ILE A 289 4.44 -3.62 7.09
N ALA A 290 3.90 -4.57 6.34
CA ALA A 290 3.35 -5.80 6.88
C ALA A 290 4.50 -6.79 7.10
N LEU A 291 4.65 -7.31 8.31
CA LEU A 291 5.70 -8.25 8.69
C LEU A 291 5.08 -9.60 9.09
N SER A 292 5.17 -10.61 8.22
CA SER A 292 4.69 -11.96 8.53
C SER A 292 5.70 -12.74 9.35
N TYR A 293 5.23 -13.41 10.39
CA TYR A 293 6.02 -14.26 11.28
C TYR A 293 5.26 -15.51 11.74
N LYS A 294 6.00 -16.49 12.25
CA LYS A 294 5.49 -17.66 12.99
C LYS A 294 6.16 -17.74 14.35
N GLY A 295 5.41 -18.04 15.41
CA GLY A 295 5.99 -18.24 16.74
C GLY A 295 5.10 -17.82 17.89
N ASP A 296 5.57 -18.09 19.10
CA ASP A 296 4.82 -17.87 20.35
C ASP A 296 5.00 -16.43 20.88
N ILE A 297 4.58 -15.45 20.06
CA ILE A 297 4.51 -14.03 20.47
C ILE A 297 3.17 -13.46 20.01
N ARG A 298 2.51 -12.70 20.89
CA ARG A 298 1.30 -11.97 20.54
C ARG A 298 1.63 -10.78 19.63
N GLU A 299 0.83 -10.55 18.60
CA GLU A 299 1.00 -9.46 17.65
C GLU A 299 1.07 -8.09 18.33
N ASP A 300 0.21 -7.82 19.32
CA ASP A 300 0.20 -6.55 20.06
C ASP A 300 1.51 -6.31 20.83
N SER A 301 2.06 -7.37 21.42
CA SER A 301 3.32 -7.31 22.14
C SER A 301 4.49 -7.10 21.16
N PHE A 302 4.42 -7.75 19.99
CA PHE A 302 5.45 -7.60 18.98
C PHE A 302 5.39 -6.21 18.32
N PHE A 303 4.20 -5.72 18.00
CA PHE A 303 3.96 -4.38 17.46
C PHE A 303 4.53 -3.30 18.37
N ASN A 304 4.22 -3.38 19.67
CA ASN A 304 4.76 -2.44 20.64
C ASN A 304 6.29 -2.49 20.69
N ALA A 305 6.90 -3.69 20.68
CA ALA A 305 8.35 -3.83 20.70
C ALA A 305 9.04 -3.32 19.42
N LEU A 306 8.43 -3.56 18.25
CA LEU A 306 8.93 -3.08 16.96
C LEU A 306 8.91 -1.55 16.87
N ASN A 307 7.84 -0.93 17.39
CA ASN A 307 7.59 0.50 17.27
C ASN A 307 8.03 1.34 18.48
N GLU A 308 8.47 0.72 19.59
CA GLU A 308 8.87 1.43 20.83
C GLU A 308 10.00 2.45 20.60
N SER A 309 11.01 2.06 19.81
CA SER A 309 12.13 2.96 19.49
C SER A 309 11.86 3.89 18.30
N GLY A 310 10.84 3.55 17.48
CA GLY A 310 10.60 4.13 16.17
C GLY A 310 11.78 3.93 15.21
N ILE A 311 11.53 3.48 13.99
CA ILE A 311 12.57 3.49 12.95
C ILE A 311 12.19 4.48 11.86
N ALA A 312 13.22 5.09 11.28
CA ALA A 312 13.08 5.91 10.09
C ALA A 312 14.00 5.37 9.00
N MET A 313 13.54 5.39 7.76
CA MET A 313 14.32 5.03 6.58
C MET A 313 14.23 6.17 5.57
N ALA A 314 15.38 6.70 5.16
CA ALA A 314 15.48 7.90 4.31
C ALA A 314 14.62 9.06 4.86
N GLY A 315 14.68 9.29 6.18
CA GLY A 315 13.91 10.34 6.86
C GLY A 315 12.39 10.08 7.02
N ILE A 316 11.84 8.97 6.49
CA ILE A 316 10.42 8.63 6.63
C ILE A 316 10.23 7.72 7.84
N GLN A 317 9.28 8.03 8.71
CA GLN A 317 8.91 7.16 9.83
C GLN A 317 8.28 5.87 9.31
N VAL A 318 8.69 4.74 9.86
CA VAL A 318 8.22 3.41 9.44
C VAL A 318 7.26 2.87 10.49
N ASP A 319 6.05 2.49 10.07
CA ASP A 319 5.09 1.74 10.89
C ASP A 319 5.15 0.26 10.51
N ILE A 320 5.47 -0.59 11.48
CA ILE A 320 5.60 -2.02 11.25
C ILE A 320 4.42 -2.74 11.88
N ASN A 321 3.64 -3.42 11.04
CA ASN A 321 2.47 -4.19 11.41
C ASN A 321 2.80 -5.70 11.35
N PRO A 322 3.14 -6.33 12.49
CA PRO A 322 3.42 -7.76 12.53
C PRO A 322 2.12 -8.56 12.42
N ILE A 323 2.12 -9.57 11.56
CA ILE A 323 1.00 -10.48 11.35
C ILE A 323 1.46 -11.92 11.60
N ALA A 324 0.75 -12.62 12.47
CA ALA A 324 0.98 -14.04 12.73
C ALA A 324 0.39 -14.84 11.55
N GLU A 325 1.23 -15.64 10.90
CA GLU A 325 0.82 -16.45 9.73
C GLU A 325 -0.28 -17.46 10.08
N GLU A 326 -0.42 -17.85 11.37
CA GLU A 326 -1.54 -18.71 11.80
C GLU A 326 -2.91 -17.99 11.82
N ARG A 327 -2.92 -16.65 11.91
CA ARG A 327 -4.14 -15.83 11.93
C ARG A 327 -4.56 -15.40 10.54
N ILE A 328 -3.64 -14.81 9.79
CA ILE A 328 -3.86 -14.31 8.44
C ILE A 328 -2.55 -14.44 7.66
N THR A 329 -2.61 -14.97 6.45
CA THR A 329 -1.41 -15.03 5.60
C THR A 329 -1.03 -13.65 5.09
N LEU A 330 0.24 -13.44 4.76
CA LEU A 330 0.68 -12.18 4.15
C LEU A 330 -0.07 -11.86 2.85
N ALA A 331 -0.41 -12.87 2.07
CA ALA A 331 -1.19 -12.70 0.84
C ALA A 331 -2.61 -12.18 1.11
N GLU A 332 -3.30 -12.74 2.10
CA GLU A 332 -4.65 -12.31 2.50
C GLU A 332 -4.62 -10.89 3.08
N TYR A 333 -3.66 -10.60 3.97
CA TYR A 333 -3.54 -9.26 4.57
C TYR A 333 -3.29 -8.17 3.53
N ILE A 334 -2.38 -8.40 2.58
CA ILE A 334 -2.10 -7.45 1.49
C ILE A 334 -3.35 -7.28 0.62
N LYS A 335 -4.08 -8.36 0.33
CA LYS A 335 -5.32 -8.30 -0.46
C LYS A 335 -6.40 -7.47 0.22
N GLU A 336 -6.61 -7.64 1.53
CA GLU A 336 -7.57 -6.82 2.30
C GLU A 336 -7.14 -5.36 2.38
N SER A 337 -5.84 -5.12 2.60
CA SER A 337 -5.27 -3.78 2.62
C SER A 337 -5.43 -3.06 1.29
N GLU A 338 -5.25 -3.77 0.17
CA GLU A 338 -5.43 -3.21 -1.17
C GLU A 338 -6.90 -2.86 -1.44
N LYS A 339 -7.86 -3.69 -1.02
CA LYS A 339 -9.29 -3.34 -1.08
C LYS A 339 -9.59 -2.07 -0.28
N TYR A 340 -9.01 -1.94 0.90
CA TYR A 340 -9.17 -0.73 1.71
C TYR A 340 -8.60 0.50 1.01
N LEU A 341 -7.39 0.40 0.42
CA LEU A 341 -6.78 1.49 -0.34
C LEU A 341 -7.62 1.88 -1.57
N ASP A 342 -8.15 0.89 -2.31
CA ASP A 342 -9.05 1.13 -3.44
C ASP A 342 -10.30 1.91 -2.97
N GLN A 343 -10.88 1.59 -1.81
CA GLN A 343 -11.99 2.36 -1.22
C GLN A 343 -11.58 3.79 -0.83
N GLN A 344 -10.38 3.99 -0.28
CA GLN A 344 -9.90 5.34 0.06
C GLN A 344 -9.67 6.19 -1.19
N GLU A 345 -9.19 5.58 -2.27
CA GLU A 345 -9.00 6.23 -3.57
C GLU A 345 -10.35 6.65 -4.17
N ILE A 346 -11.35 5.76 -4.12
CA ILE A 346 -12.73 6.08 -4.54
C ILE A 346 -13.32 7.21 -3.69
N LYS A 347 -13.16 7.17 -2.36
CA LYS A 347 -13.64 8.24 -1.47
C LYS A 347 -12.98 9.58 -1.79
N LYS A 348 -11.68 9.58 -2.07
CA LYS A 348 -10.95 10.79 -2.49
C LYS A 348 -11.49 11.31 -3.82
N LEU A 349 -11.67 10.43 -4.81
CA LEU A 349 -12.26 10.81 -6.09
C LEU A 349 -13.67 11.38 -5.92
N ALA A 350 -14.51 10.77 -5.09
CA ALA A 350 -15.85 11.28 -4.78
C ALA A 350 -15.82 12.68 -4.15
N ALA A 351 -14.87 12.92 -3.24
CA ALA A 351 -14.66 14.25 -2.65
C ALA A 351 -14.18 15.28 -3.70
N ASP A 352 -13.31 14.87 -4.62
CA ASP A 352 -12.83 15.75 -5.70
C ASP A 352 -13.93 16.07 -6.72
N LEU A 353 -14.78 15.09 -7.05
CA LEU A 353 -15.98 15.27 -7.89
C LEU A 353 -16.99 16.22 -7.24
N ASP A 354 -17.23 16.06 -5.93
CA ASP A 354 -18.12 16.96 -5.17
C ASP A 354 -17.59 18.40 -5.14
N ASN A 355 -16.29 18.56 -4.87
CA ASN A 355 -15.63 19.86 -4.90
C ASN A 355 -15.72 20.51 -6.27
N PHE A 356 -15.48 19.75 -7.34
CA PHE A 356 -15.61 20.26 -8.69
C PHE A 356 -17.05 20.65 -9.04
N SER A 357 -18.04 19.86 -8.62
CA SER A 357 -19.46 20.19 -8.80
C SER A 357 -19.85 21.50 -8.11
N TYR A 358 -19.32 21.74 -6.91
CA TYR A 358 -19.52 23.01 -6.18
C TYR A 358 -18.87 24.21 -6.90
N ASP A 359 -17.68 24.02 -7.46
CA ASP A 359 -16.92 25.09 -8.13
C ASP A 359 -17.53 25.48 -9.48
N VAL A 360 -18.10 24.52 -10.22
CA VAL A 360 -18.72 24.74 -11.54
C VAL A 360 -20.03 25.53 -11.44
N ASP A 361 -20.95 25.12 -10.56
CA ASP A 361 -22.18 25.88 -10.32
C ASP A 361 -22.55 25.89 -8.82
N THR A 362 -21.93 26.83 -8.10
CA THR A 362 -22.17 27.02 -6.67
C THR A 362 -23.64 27.33 -6.34
N TYR A 363 -24.38 28.00 -7.23
CA TYR A 363 -25.76 28.40 -6.92
C TYR A 363 -26.70 27.21 -7.06
N GLU A 364 -26.62 26.48 -8.16
CA GLU A 364 -27.41 25.26 -8.38
C GLU A 364 -27.04 24.16 -7.38
N TYR A 365 -25.75 24.03 -7.05
CA TYR A 365 -25.29 23.08 -6.04
C TYR A 365 -25.90 23.36 -4.67
N ASN A 366 -25.90 24.62 -4.20
CA ASN A 366 -26.49 24.96 -2.89
C ASN A 366 -28.02 24.81 -2.84
N ASP A 367 -28.70 24.82 -3.99
CA ASP A 367 -30.14 24.58 -4.09
C ASP A 367 -30.50 23.08 -4.09
N THR A 368 -29.54 22.21 -4.40
CA THR A 368 -29.76 20.75 -4.56
C THR A 368 -29.10 19.91 -3.48
N ILE A 369 -27.98 20.37 -2.91
CA ILE A 369 -27.18 19.65 -1.92
C ILE A 369 -27.22 20.37 -0.56
N GLU A 370 -27.83 19.72 0.43
CA GLU A 370 -27.92 20.25 1.81
C GLU A 370 -26.73 19.82 2.69
N ASN A 371 -26.21 18.61 2.47
CA ASN A 371 -25.12 18.03 3.25
C ASN A 371 -24.03 17.47 2.32
N ARG A 372 -22.84 18.07 2.36
CA ARG A 372 -21.70 17.66 1.53
C ARG A 372 -21.13 16.30 1.93
N GLU A 373 -21.16 15.94 3.21
CA GLU A 373 -20.68 14.63 3.68
C GLU A 373 -21.54 13.51 3.10
N GLU A 374 -22.87 13.64 3.17
CA GLU A 374 -23.81 12.68 2.57
C GLU A 374 -23.68 12.59 1.05
N GLN A 375 -23.39 13.72 0.39
CA GLN A 375 -23.19 13.75 -1.06
C GLN A 375 -21.90 13.00 -1.47
N VAL A 376 -20.81 13.17 -0.74
CA VAL A 376 -19.56 12.42 -0.97
C VAL A 376 -19.76 10.92 -0.71
N GLU A 377 -20.49 10.55 0.34
CA GLU A 377 -20.84 9.15 0.60
C GLU A 377 -21.66 8.54 -0.55
N LYS A 378 -22.67 9.27 -1.03
CA LYS A 378 -23.48 8.83 -2.17
C LYS A 378 -22.67 8.67 -3.45
N LEU A 379 -21.79 9.63 -3.77
CA LEU A 379 -20.89 9.52 -4.93
C LEU A 379 -19.95 8.32 -4.78
N THR A 380 -19.43 8.08 -3.58
CA THR A 380 -18.61 6.90 -3.28
C THR A 380 -19.39 5.61 -3.55
N GLU A 381 -20.64 5.51 -3.08
CA GLU A 381 -21.51 4.36 -3.31
C GLU A 381 -21.84 4.18 -4.81
N ASP A 382 -22.10 5.26 -5.53
CA ASP A 382 -22.40 5.20 -6.97
C ASP A 382 -21.20 4.68 -7.75
N ILE A 383 -19.98 5.11 -7.42
CA ILE A 383 -18.73 4.61 -8.03
C ILE A 383 -18.53 3.11 -7.69
N LEU A 384 -18.65 2.72 -6.42
CA LEU A 384 -18.53 1.32 -5.98
C LEU A 384 -19.57 0.40 -6.65
N ASN A 385 -20.74 0.92 -7.00
CA ASN A 385 -21.79 0.17 -7.69
C ASN A 385 -21.75 0.29 -9.22
N LYS A 386 -20.70 0.91 -9.78
CA LYS A 386 -20.56 1.20 -11.24
C LYS A 386 -21.75 1.98 -11.82
N LYS A 387 -22.38 2.84 -11.01
CA LYS A 387 -23.43 3.78 -11.43
C LYS A 387 -22.84 5.13 -11.81
N THR A 388 -21.82 5.10 -12.66
CA THR A 388 -20.97 6.26 -12.98
C THR A 388 -21.36 6.98 -14.27
N GLU A 389 -22.26 6.41 -15.09
CA GLU A 389 -22.64 6.98 -16.40
C GLU A 389 -23.15 8.43 -16.30
N ALA A 390 -23.98 8.73 -15.30
CA ALA A 390 -24.46 10.10 -15.09
C ALA A 390 -23.33 11.09 -14.72
N ILE A 391 -22.31 10.61 -14.00
CA ILE A 391 -21.14 11.39 -13.63
C ILE A 391 -20.27 11.62 -14.88
N LYS A 392 -20.07 10.58 -15.71
CA LYS A 392 -19.32 10.67 -16.97
C LYS A 392 -19.99 11.62 -17.95
N ASP A 393 -21.30 11.50 -18.14
CA ASP A 393 -22.07 12.38 -19.02
C ASP A 393 -21.94 13.84 -18.59
N TRP A 394 -22.05 14.11 -17.27
CA TRP A 394 -21.87 15.46 -16.72
C TRP A 394 -20.45 15.99 -16.92
N LEU A 395 -19.41 15.18 -16.66
CA LEU A 395 -18.02 15.57 -16.89
C LEU A 395 -17.76 15.86 -18.38
N LEU A 396 -18.32 15.06 -19.28
CA LEU A 396 -18.25 15.28 -20.73
C LEU A 396 -18.93 16.59 -21.12
N GLU A 397 -20.15 16.84 -20.64
CA GLU A 397 -20.89 18.08 -20.88
C GLU A 397 -20.08 19.30 -20.43
N VAL A 398 -19.56 19.29 -19.20
CA VAL A 398 -18.70 20.38 -18.68
C VAL A 398 -17.45 20.54 -19.54
N SER A 399 -16.84 19.45 -20.01
CA SER A 399 -15.63 19.49 -20.85
C SER A 399 -15.87 20.00 -22.28
N GLU A 400 -17.11 19.98 -22.76
CA GLU A 400 -17.50 20.43 -24.10
C GLU A 400 -18.16 21.81 -24.11
N GLU A 401 -18.93 22.13 -23.06
CA GLU A 401 -19.79 23.31 -23.01
C GLU A 401 -19.26 24.44 -22.12
N SER A 402 -18.30 24.17 -21.22
CA SER A 402 -17.75 25.23 -20.36
C SER A 402 -16.86 26.21 -21.14
N ASP A 403 -17.09 27.50 -20.95
CA ASP A 403 -16.23 28.59 -21.45
C ASP A 403 -14.97 28.81 -20.57
N ILE A 404 -14.81 28.03 -19.48
CA ILE A 404 -13.72 28.14 -18.52
C ILE A 404 -12.73 27.00 -18.74
N ASP A 405 -11.54 27.33 -19.27
CA ASP A 405 -10.49 26.35 -19.59
C ASP A 405 -10.09 25.47 -18.39
N SER A 406 -10.07 26.01 -17.16
CA SER A 406 -9.77 25.23 -15.96
C SER A 406 -10.80 24.14 -15.67
N ASP A 407 -12.07 24.40 -15.98
CA ASP A 407 -13.15 23.46 -15.72
C ASP A 407 -13.10 22.33 -16.75
N VAL A 408 -12.81 22.67 -18.01
CA VAL A 408 -12.59 21.67 -19.07
C VAL A 408 -11.44 20.72 -18.72
N ILE A 409 -10.32 21.27 -18.24
CA ILE A 409 -9.16 20.52 -17.79
C ILE A 409 -9.52 19.60 -16.61
N THR A 410 -10.11 20.15 -15.56
CA THR A 410 -10.45 19.39 -14.35
C THR A 410 -11.48 18.29 -14.66
N ALA A 411 -12.47 18.58 -15.51
CA ALA A 411 -13.49 17.62 -15.91
C ALA A 411 -12.89 16.40 -16.64
N ARG A 412 -11.97 16.63 -17.58
CA ARG A 412 -11.28 15.53 -18.30
C ARG A 412 -10.35 14.74 -17.38
N SER A 413 -9.62 15.41 -16.50
CA SER A 413 -8.79 14.75 -15.50
C SER A 413 -9.61 13.86 -14.56
N LEU A 414 -10.75 14.36 -14.07
CA LEU A 414 -11.67 13.58 -13.23
C LEU A 414 -12.32 12.43 -14.00
N LEU A 415 -12.63 12.61 -15.29
CA LEU A 415 -13.15 11.55 -16.15
C LEU A 415 -12.12 10.42 -16.32
N SER A 416 -10.87 10.75 -16.62
CA SER A 416 -9.78 9.77 -16.70
C SER A 416 -9.59 9.02 -15.38
N ARG A 417 -9.57 9.74 -14.25
CA ARG A 417 -9.47 9.11 -12.91
C ARG A 417 -10.65 8.20 -12.61
N LEU A 418 -11.86 8.56 -13.02
CA LEU A 418 -13.05 7.73 -12.86
C LEU A 418 -12.97 6.45 -13.70
N GLU A 419 -12.48 6.54 -14.94
CA GLU A 419 -12.26 5.38 -15.81
C GLU A 419 -11.16 4.44 -15.30
N ASP A 420 -10.08 4.99 -14.73
CA ASP A 420 -9.01 4.21 -14.10
C ASP A 420 -9.52 3.51 -12.83
N THR A 421 -10.33 4.22 -12.03
CA THR A 421 -10.94 3.68 -10.81
C THR A 421 -11.82 2.46 -11.11
N GLU A 422 -12.57 2.47 -12.21
CA GLU A 422 -13.41 1.34 -12.64
C GLU A 422 -12.64 0.05 -12.98
N ARG A 423 -11.31 0.15 -13.11
CA ARG A 423 -10.37 -0.95 -13.35
C ARG A 423 -9.69 -1.45 -12.08
N LEU A 424 -10.00 -0.88 -10.91
CA LEU A 424 -9.43 -1.30 -9.63
C LEU A 424 -9.83 -2.72 -9.23
N SER A 425 -8.98 -3.35 -8.43
CA SER A 425 -9.12 -4.74 -7.99
C SER A 425 -10.38 -4.99 -7.16
N ILE A 426 -10.89 -3.96 -6.48
CA ILE A 426 -12.16 -4.03 -5.76
C ILE A 426 -13.36 -4.40 -6.66
N PHE A 427 -13.25 -4.16 -7.96
CA PHE A 427 -14.29 -4.48 -8.95
C PHE A 427 -14.07 -5.84 -9.63
N ASP A 428 -12.92 -6.48 -9.43
CA ASP A 428 -12.71 -7.84 -9.89
C ASP A 428 -13.71 -8.73 -9.16
N LYS A 429 -14.61 -9.37 -9.92
CA LYS A 429 -15.50 -10.37 -9.37
C LYS A 429 -14.62 -11.42 -8.72
N GLN A 430 -14.68 -11.51 -7.41
CA GLN A 430 -14.22 -12.71 -6.75
C GLN A 430 -14.93 -13.90 -7.44
N PRO A 431 -14.24 -15.01 -7.78
CA PRO A 431 -14.96 -16.27 -7.76
C PRO A 431 -15.60 -16.29 -6.38
N GLU A 432 -16.93 -16.32 -6.32
CA GLU A 432 -17.70 -16.26 -5.07
C GLU A 432 -16.90 -17.00 -3.99
N GLN A 433 -16.20 -16.25 -3.13
CA GLN A 433 -15.95 -16.75 -1.81
C GLN A 433 -17.36 -16.87 -1.31
N GLU A 434 -17.87 -18.10 -1.28
CA GLU A 434 -19.03 -18.45 -0.48
C GLU A 434 -18.86 -17.61 0.77
N GLN A 435 -19.76 -16.63 0.98
CA GLN A 435 -19.85 -15.98 2.27
C GLN A 435 -19.76 -17.12 3.28
N PRO A 436 -18.85 -17.07 4.28
CA PRO A 436 -18.68 -18.18 5.20
C PRO A 436 -20.09 -18.58 5.61
N GLU A 437 -20.50 -19.81 5.27
CA GLU A 437 -21.86 -20.27 5.55
C GLU A 437 -22.10 -19.91 7.00
N ALA A 438 -23.10 -19.05 7.28
CA ALA A 438 -23.32 -18.54 8.63
C ALA A 438 -23.16 -19.70 9.62
N THR A 439 -22.26 -19.56 10.59
CA THR A 439 -22.01 -20.62 11.56
C THR A 439 -22.57 -20.22 12.91
N ILE A 440 -23.01 -21.21 13.68
CA ILE A 440 -23.50 -21.01 15.04
C ILE A 440 -22.70 -21.92 15.96
N SER A 441 -22.10 -21.34 16.99
CA SER A 441 -21.41 -22.08 18.05
C SER A 441 -22.17 -21.92 19.36
N PHE A 442 -21.94 -22.82 20.33
CA PHE A 442 -22.62 -22.82 21.61
C PHE A 442 -21.64 -22.68 22.76
N TYR A 443 -22.11 -22.12 23.87
CA TYR A 443 -21.38 -22.10 25.13
C TYR A 443 -22.26 -22.62 26.27
N VAL A 444 -21.61 -23.09 27.33
CA VAL A 444 -22.23 -23.56 28.57
C VAL A 444 -21.64 -22.77 29.72
N ALA A 445 -22.50 -22.20 30.55
CA ALA A 445 -22.10 -21.49 31.76
C ALA A 445 -22.80 -22.05 32.99
N GLU A 446 -22.06 -22.14 34.09
CA GLU A 446 -22.60 -22.45 35.43
C GLU A 446 -23.53 -21.33 35.94
N CYS A 447 -23.36 -20.09 35.44
CA CYS A 447 -24.18 -18.93 35.77
C CYS A 447 -24.47 -18.08 34.53
N MET A 448 -25.70 -18.08 34.02
CA MET A 448 -26.09 -17.27 32.85
C MET A 448 -26.14 -15.76 33.10
N GLU A 449 -26.27 -15.34 34.37
CA GLU A 449 -26.26 -13.91 34.75
C GLU A 449 -24.83 -13.34 34.69
N PHE A 450 -23.83 -14.16 35.01
CA PHE A 450 -22.41 -13.81 34.96
C PHE A 450 -21.61 -15.01 34.42
N PRO A 451 -21.58 -15.24 33.09
CA PRO A 451 -20.99 -16.45 32.49
C PRO A 451 -19.54 -16.74 32.89
N VAL A 452 -18.77 -15.68 33.19
CA VAL A 452 -17.38 -15.74 33.64
C VAL A 452 -17.21 -16.14 35.13
N MET A 453 -18.29 -16.24 35.90
CA MET A 453 -18.28 -16.64 37.31
C MET A 453 -18.70 -18.10 37.47
N GLY A 454 -17.79 -19.03 37.16
CA GLY A 454 -17.99 -20.46 37.35
C GLY A 454 -17.34 -21.30 36.26
N GLU A 455 -17.79 -22.54 36.10
CA GLU A 455 -17.42 -23.39 34.99
C GLU A 455 -18.04 -22.87 33.67
N TYR A 456 -17.18 -22.64 32.67
CA TYR A 456 -17.55 -22.02 31.40
C TYR A 456 -16.81 -22.71 30.25
N HIS A 457 -17.55 -23.06 29.19
CA HIS A 457 -17.01 -23.73 27.99
C HIS A 457 -17.66 -23.12 26.74
N ASN A 458 -16.89 -22.78 25.71
CA ASN A 458 -17.38 -22.17 24.48
C ASN A 458 -16.88 -22.89 23.22
N ASN A 459 -17.33 -22.41 22.05
CA ASN A 459 -17.04 -22.99 20.73
C ASN A 459 -17.46 -24.48 20.62
N LEU A 460 -18.65 -24.80 21.14
CA LEU A 460 -19.20 -26.16 21.20
C LEU A 460 -20.26 -26.37 20.12
N THR A 461 -20.49 -27.63 19.75
CA THR A 461 -21.75 -28.03 19.14
C THR A 461 -22.87 -28.09 20.18
N LEU A 462 -24.14 -28.01 19.74
CA LEU A 462 -25.29 -28.10 20.65
C LEU A 462 -25.29 -29.41 21.46
N GLU A 463 -24.89 -30.53 20.85
CA GLU A 463 -24.81 -31.83 21.52
C GLU A 463 -23.74 -31.87 22.63
N GLU A 464 -22.57 -31.27 22.36
CA GLU A 464 -21.49 -31.13 23.34
C GLU A 464 -21.90 -30.20 24.48
N ALA A 465 -22.56 -29.09 24.16
CA ALA A 465 -23.09 -28.15 25.13
C ALA A 465 -24.10 -28.82 26.07
N ILE A 466 -25.04 -29.62 25.54
CA ILE A 466 -26.00 -30.39 26.35
C ILE A 466 -25.28 -31.38 27.27
N LYS A 467 -24.26 -32.07 26.77
CA LYS A 467 -23.50 -33.05 27.56
C LYS A 467 -22.76 -32.41 28.73
N ILE A 468 -22.13 -31.26 28.49
CA ILE A 468 -21.43 -30.49 29.53
C ILE A 468 -22.45 -29.93 30.53
N TYR A 469 -23.55 -29.34 30.04
CA TYR A 469 -24.65 -28.83 30.88
C TYR A 469 -25.20 -29.88 31.86
N GLU A 470 -25.38 -31.14 31.42
CA GLU A 470 -25.82 -32.24 32.29
C GLU A 470 -24.75 -32.69 33.29
N SER A 471 -23.47 -32.50 32.97
CA SER A 471 -22.37 -32.86 33.87
C SER A 471 -22.14 -31.85 35.00
N ILE A 472 -22.63 -30.61 34.86
CA ILE A 472 -22.55 -29.58 35.91
C ILE A 472 -23.41 -29.99 37.11
N PRO A 473 -22.81 -30.27 38.29
CA PRO A 473 -23.54 -30.78 39.45
C PRO A 473 -24.53 -29.75 40.01
N SER A 474 -25.79 -30.15 40.19
CA SER A 474 -26.86 -29.29 40.72
C SER A 474 -26.63 -28.77 42.15
N GLU A 475 -25.61 -29.28 42.85
CA GLU A 475 -25.26 -28.93 44.23
C GLU A 475 -24.36 -27.67 44.35
N ARG A 476 -23.81 -27.17 43.23
CA ARG A 476 -22.99 -25.94 43.19
C ARG A 476 -23.89 -24.70 43.09
N LEU A 477 -24.18 -24.09 44.25
CA LEU A 477 -25.23 -23.09 44.49
C LEU A 477 -24.94 -21.64 44.03
N HIS A 478 -24.19 -21.43 42.92
CA HIS A 478 -23.72 -20.06 42.58
C HIS A 478 -24.24 -19.47 41.27
N GLY A 479 -25.22 -20.08 40.61
CA GLY A 479 -25.88 -19.47 39.45
C GLY A 479 -26.99 -20.33 38.87
N ILE A 480 -27.75 -19.78 37.92
CA ILE A 480 -28.63 -20.55 37.04
C ILE A 480 -27.76 -21.00 35.87
N LYS A 481 -27.45 -22.30 35.80
CA LYS A 481 -26.72 -22.85 34.65
C LYS A 481 -27.55 -22.77 33.38
N GLY A 482 -26.87 -22.63 32.25
CA GLY A 482 -27.54 -22.52 30.97
C GLY A 482 -26.61 -22.74 29.78
N ILE A 483 -27.22 -22.63 28.61
CA ILE A 483 -26.58 -22.76 27.31
C ILE A 483 -26.88 -21.48 26.55
N GLY A 484 -25.89 -20.93 25.86
CA GLY A 484 -26.08 -19.85 24.90
C GLY A 484 -25.44 -20.16 23.56
N PHE A 485 -25.61 -19.25 22.61
CA PHE A 485 -25.10 -19.35 21.25
C PHE A 485 -24.34 -18.09 20.87
N ASP A 486 -23.46 -18.22 19.89
CA ASP A 486 -22.77 -17.14 19.20
C ASP A 486 -22.99 -17.33 17.70
N LEU A 487 -23.61 -16.35 17.05
CA LEU A 487 -23.95 -16.38 15.64
C LEU A 487 -22.89 -15.63 14.85
N GLN A 488 -22.20 -16.32 13.95
CA GLN A 488 -21.12 -15.80 13.14
C GLN A 488 -21.61 -15.74 11.68
N ASP A 489 -22.36 -14.69 11.36
CA ASP A 489 -22.94 -14.45 10.03
C ASP A 489 -22.45 -13.16 9.36
N GLY A 490 -21.46 -12.50 9.97
CA GLY A 490 -20.80 -11.30 9.44
C GLY A 490 -21.46 -9.98 9.83
N ASP A 491 -22.49 -9.99 10.69
CA ASP A 491 -23.13 -8.79 11.23
C ASP A 491 -22.42 -8.31 12.51
N GLU A 492 -21.75 -7.15 12.46
CA GLU A 492 -21.00 -6.60 13.59
C GLU A 492 -21.91 -6.15 14.75
N ASP A 493 -23.16 -5.73 14.47
CA ASP A 493 -24.10 -5.21 15.47
C ASP A 493 -24.67 -6.31 16.38
N TYR A 494 -24.67 -7.56 15.89
CA TYR A 494 -25.18 -8.74 16.60
C TYR A 494 -24.10 -9.78 16.94
N SER A 495 -22.83 -9.38 16.82
CA SER A 495 -21.68 -10.21 17.17
C SER A 495 -21.57 -10.46 18.67
N GLY A 496 -21.34 -11.72 19.06
CA GLY A 496 -21.11 -12.13 20.45
C GLY A 496 -22.14 -13.08 21.05
N GLU A 497 -21.90 -13.45 22.30
CA GLU A 497 -22.64 -14.50 23.01
C GLU A 497 -24.03 -14.06 23.49
N TYR A 498 -25.05 -14.84 23.13
CA TYR A 498 -26.43 -14.63 23.53
C TYR A 498 -27.01 -15.86 24.25
N GLY A 499 -27.91 -15.64 25.22
CA GLY A 499 -28.52 -16.74 25.98
C GLY A 499 -29.56 -17.50 25.15
N LEU A 500 -29.45 -18.84 25.12
CA LEU A 500 -30.46 -19.72 24.51
C LEU A 500 -31.44 -20.25 25.56
N MET A 501 -30.90 -20.71 26.68
CA MET A 501 -31.65 -21.39 27.73
C MET A 501 -31.01 -21.17 29.10
N SER A 502 -31.85 -20.89 30.09
CA SER A 502 -31.46 -20.77 31.49
C SER A 502 -32.33 -21.70 32.36
N GLY A 503 -31.71 -22.63 33.08
CA GLY A 503 -32.41 -23.50 34.05
C GLY A 503 -33.56 -24.33 33.45
N ASP A 504 -33.29 -25.05 32.37
CA ASP A 504 -34.27 -25.85 31.60
C ASP A 504 -35.45 -25.01 31.01
N ARG A 505 -35.29 -23.69 30.84
CA ARG A 505 -36.25 -22.81 30.14
C ARG A 505 -35.57 -22.07 29.00
N ILE A 506 -36.16 -22.13 27.81
CA ILE A 506 -35.66 -21.46 26.61
C ILE A 506 -36.13 -20.01 26.64
N ASP A 507 -35.22 -19.07 26.38
CA ASP A 507 -35.48 -17.63 26.40
C ASP A 507 -36.08 -17.14 25.06
N ARG A 508 -37.02 -17.93 24.51
CA ARG A 508 -37.61 -17.73 23.17
C ARG A 508 -38.20 -16.33 22.98
N ASP A 509 -38.95 -15.85 23.96
CA ASP A 509 -39.58 -14.53 23.89
C ASP A 509 -38.55 -13.39 23.80
N LEU A 510 -37.36 -13.54 24.40
CA LEU A 510 -36.28 -12.56 24.34
C LEU A 510 -35.55 -12.63 22.99
N ILE A 511 -35.33 -13.83 22.45
CA ILE A 511 -34.68 -14.04 21.16
C ILE A 511 -35.57 -13.52 20.02
N ASP A 512 -36.88 -13.80 20.06
CA ASP A 512 -37.84 -13.39 19.04
C ASP A 512 -38.13 -11.87 19.03
N MET A 513 -37.70 -11.13 20.07
CA MET A 513 -37.73 -9.65 20.07
C MET A 513 -36.63 -9.02 19.22
N ILE A 514 -35.58 -9.77 18.89
CA ILE A 514 -34.47 -9.32 18.04
C ILE A 514 -34.75 -9.81 16.61
N PRO A 515 -35.09 -8.93 15.65
CA PRO A 515 -35.47 -9.34 14.29
C PRO A 515 -34.41 -10.22 13.61
N HIS A 516 -33.13 -9.88 13.81
CA HIS A 516 -31.99 -10.59 13.26
C HIS A 516 -31.94 -12.07 13.72
N TYR A 517 -32.07 -12.35 15.02
CA TYR A 517 -32.13 -13.74 15.54
C TYR A 517 -33.43 -14.47 15.23
N LYS A 518 -34.55 -13.74 15.14
CA LYS A 518 -35.85 -14.30 14.76
C LYS A 518 -35.85 -14.85 13.33
N GLU A 519 -35.19 -14.14 12.43
CA GLU A 519 -35.13 -14.46 11.00
C GLU A 519 -34.01 -15.46 10.66
N SER A 520 -33.04 -15.66 11.55
CA SER A 520 -31.92 -16.60 11.37
C SER A 520 -32.36 -18.08 11.40
N PRO A 521 -32.17 -18.85 10.30
CA PRO A 521 -32.51 -20.27 10.27
C PRO A 521 -31.73 -21.12 11.29
N LEU A 522 -30.50 -20.73 11.62
CA LEU A 522 -29.62 -21.44 12.54
C LEU A 522 -30.08 -21.29 13.98
N VAL A 523 -30.44 -20.06 14.39
CA VAL A 523 -30.97 -19.78 15.72
C VAL A 523 -32.32 -20.48 15.91
N GLN A 524 -33.20 -20.41 14.91
CA GLN A 524 -34.50 -21.10 14.97
C GLN A 524 -34.33 -22.63 15.02
N LYS A 525 -33.35 -23.19 14.31
CA LYS A 525 -32.99 -24.61 14.43
C LYS A 525 -32.49 -24.95 15.84
N ALA A 526 -31.62 -24.12 16.42
CA ALA A 526 -31.11 -24.30 17.79
C ALA A 526 -32.23 -24.30 18.84
N ILE A 527 -33.21 -23.38 18.70
CA ILE A 527 -34.41 -23.34 19.55
C ILE A 527 -35.21 -24.64 19.43
N ASN A 528 -35.49 -25.08 18.20
CA ASN A 528 -36.27 -26.30 17.97
C ASN A 528 -35.57 -27.57 18.49
N ASP A 529 -34.26 -27.68 18.28
CA ASP A 529 -33.46 -28.81 18.75
C ASP A 529 -33.38 -28.84 20.29
N MET A 530 -33.28 -27.66 20.93
CA MET A 530 -33.33 -27.54 22.38
C MET A 530 -34.71 -27.86 22.95
N GLU A 531 -35.80 -27.38 22.31
CA GLU A 531 -37.19 -27.72 22.68
C GLU A 531 -37.41 -29.24 22.62
N LYS A 532 -36.90 -29.89 21.57
CA LYS A 532 -36.97 -31.34 21.43
C LYS A 532 -36.23 -32.05 22.56
N TYR A 533 -35.01 -31.63 22.88
CA TYR A 533 -34.25 -32.19 23.99
C TYR A 533 -34.97 -32.04 25.34
N LEU A 534 -35.50 -30.85 25.65
CA LEU A 534 -36.25 -30.61 26.90
C LEU A 534 -37.52 -31.46 26.98
N ASN A 535 -38.24 -31.60 25.86
CA ASN A 535 -39.42 -32.47 25.77
C ASN A 535 -39.07 -33.95 26.00
N GLU A 536 -37.96 -34.44 25.43
CA GLU A 536 -37.46 -35.80 25.66
C GLU A 536 -36.98 -36.00 27.10
N LYS A 537 -36.35 -35.00 27.71
CA LYS A 537 -35.91 -34.99 29.11
C LYS A 537 -37.11 -35.05 30.06
N HIS A 538 -38.11 -34.19 29.87
CA HIS A 538 -39.33 -34.18 30.68
C HIS A 538 -40.20 -35.44 30.47
N GLY A 539 -40.22 -36.01 29.26
CA GLY A 539 -40.88 -37.30 28.98
C GLY A 539 -40.24 -38.47 29.74
N LYS A 540 -38.90 -38.51 29.83
CA LYS A 540 -38.16 -39.52 30.60
C LYS A 540 -38.34 -39.37 32.11
N VAL A 541 -38.51 -38.14 32.61
CA VAL A 541 -38.79 -37.88 34.04
C VAL A 541 -40.19 -38.35 34.42
N GLN A 542 -41.21 -38.20 33.55
CA GLN A 542 -42.56 -38.71 33.80
C GLN A 542 -42.66 -40.25 33.80
N GLU A 543 -41.90 -40.96 32.95
CA GLU A 543 -41.80 -42.43 33.00
C GLU A 543 -41.02 -42.94 34.24
N ALA A 544 -40.00 -42.18 34.69
CA ALA A 544 -39.25 -42.48 35.90
C ALA A 544 -40.05 -42.20 37.19
N GLU A 545 -40.86 -41.15 37.24
CA GLU A 545 -41.72 -40.83 38.39
C GLU A 545 -42.90 -41.83 38.52
N GLN A 546 -43.48 -42.30 37.41
CA GLN A 546 -44.52 -43.35 37.43
C GLN A 546 -43.99 -44.74 37.83
N THR A 547 -42.69 -45.00 37.68
CA THR A 547 -42.07 -46.26 38.12
C THR A 547 -41.58 -46.24 39.56
N VAL A 548 -41.47 -45.05 40.19
CA VAL A 548 -40.99 -44.89 41.58
C VAL A 548 -42.14 -44.95 42.61
N GLU A 549 -43.39 -44.62 42.26
CA GLU A 549 -44.54 -44.70 43.20
C GLU A 549 -44.91 -46.13 43.64
N VAL A 550 -44.39 -47.20 43.00
CA VAL A 550 -44.74 -48.59 43.37
C VAL A 550 -43.74 -49.25 44.33
N LYS A 551 -42.61 -48.61 44.68
CA LYS A 551 -41.61 -49.24 45.55
C LYS A 551 -40.94 -48.26 46.53
N GLN A 552 -41.68 -47.78 47.52
CA GLN A 552 -41.08 -47.31 48.77
C GLN A 552 -41.96 -47.68 49.98
N GLU A 553 -41.70 -48.86 50.54
CA GLU A 553 -41.98 -49.16 51.94
C GLU A 553 -40.69 -49.68 52.62
N VAL A 554 -40.23 -48.90 53.60
CA VAL A 554 -39.49 -49.30 54.81
C VAL A 554 -38.00 -49.73 54.68
N SER A 555 -37.05 -48.90 55.13
CA SER A 555 -36.46 -48.90 56.50
C SER A 555 -35.12 -48.17 56.58
N GLU A 556 -34.89 -47.61 57.77
CA GLU A 556 -33.83 -46.71 58.20
C GLU A 556 -32.47 -47.41 58.48
N THR A 557 -31.37 -46.65 58.40
CA THR A 557 -30.49 -46.22 59.52
C THR A 557 -28.97 -46.27 59.23
N SER A 558 -28.34 -45.08 59.36
CA SER A 558 -27.06 -44.73 60.02
C SER A 558 -25.66 -45.26 59.62
N VAL A 559 -24.83 -44.28 59.18
CA VAL A 559 -23.47 -43.87 59.63
C VAL A 559 -22.30 -44.88 59.60
N LYS A 560 -21.23 -44.59 58.84
CA LYS A 560 -19.89 -44.17 59.35
C LYS A 560 -18.85 -43.89 58.25
N LYS A 561 -18.08 -42.82 58.49
CA LYS A 561 -16.83 -42.39 57.86
C LYS A 561 -15.75 -43.47 57.97
N GLU A 562 -14.87 -43.56 56.97
CA GLU A 562 -13.42 -43.52 57.22
C GLU A 562 -12.64 -43.12 55.95
N SER A 563 -11.58 -42.35 56.21
CA SER A 563 -10.65 -41.65 55.33
C SER A 563 -9.38 -42.46 55.09
N VAL A 564 -8.80 -42.44 53.88
CA VAL A 564 -7.35 -42.65 53.68
C VAL A 564 -6.85 -41.80 52.50
N SER A 565 -5.79 -41.05 52.76
CA SER A 565 -4.95 -40.26 51.86
C SER A 565 -3.76 -41.08 51.34
N VAL A 566 -3.32 -40.87 50.08
CA VAL A 566 -1.92 -41.06 49.63
C VAL A 566 -1.62 -40.12 48.45
N GLU A 567 -0.44 -39.49 48.50
CA GLU A 567 0.14 -38.49 47.58
C GLU A 567 1.22 -39.16 46.65
N PRO A 568 2.02 -38.46 45.81
CA PRO A 568 2.02 -38.55 44.35
C PRO A 568 3.30 -39.20 43.74
N ASN A 569 3.40 -39.27 42.39
CA ASN A 569 4.63 -39.69 41.70
C ASN A 569 5.00 -38.81 40.48
N GLN A 570 6.30 -38.49 40.37
CA GLN A 570 6.99 -37.67 39.36
C GLN A 570 7.26 -38.44 38.03
N THR A 571 7.45 -37.80 36.87
CA THR A 571 8.72 -37.39 36.17
C THR A 571 8.35 -37.06 34.69
N GLN A 572 9.05 -36.31 33.80
CA GLN A 572 10.50 -36.08 33.55
C GLN A 572 10.71 -34.95 32.48
N LYS A 573 11.83 -34.20 32.55
CA LYS A 573 12.35 -33.20 31.57
C LYS A 573 13.39 -33.80 30.61
N LYS A 574 13.61 -33.18 29.44
CA LYS A 574 14.84 -33.28 28.60
C LYS A 574 15.25 -31.91 28.03
N GLU A 575 16.55 -31.61 28.04
CA GLU A 575 17.22 -30.44 27.41
C GLU A 575 17.81 -30.79 26.02
N PRO A 576 18.14 -29.79 25.17
CA PRO A 576 19.09 -29.95 24.06
C PRO A 576 20.39 -29.12 24.21
N VAL A 577 21.33 -29.38 23.29
CA VAL A 577 22.78 -29.19 23.32
C VAL A 577 23.25 -27.83 22.77
N LYS A 578 24.37 -27.30 23.31
CA LYS A 578 25.06 -26.07 22.92
C LYS A 578 25.89 -26.21 21.62
N GLY A 579 25.74 -25.25 20.70
CA GLY A 579 26.62 -24.97 19.56
C GLY A 579 26.79 -23.45 19.36
N GLU A 580 27.88 -23.03 18.75
CA GLU A 580 28.54 -21.71 18.84
C GLU A 580 27.70 -20.49 18.34
N LYS A 581 27.01 -19.78 19.25
CA LYS A 581 26.26 -18.53 19.00
C LYS A 581 27.13 -17.23 18.92
N GLY A 582 28.45 -17.32 19.02
CA GLY A 582 29.32 -16.15 19.24
C GLY A 582 29.71 -15.35 18.00
N GLU A 583 29.78 -15.99 16.83
CA GLU A 583 30.27 -15.37 15.58
C GLU A 583 29.13 -14.82 14.70
N LEU A 584 27.97 -15.48 14.67
CA LEU A 584 26.77 -15.01 13.97
C LEU A 584 26.22 -13.68 14.52
N LYS A 585 26.23 -13.50 15.85
CA LYS A 585 25.81 -12.24 16.52
C LYS A 585 26.64 -11.03 16.10
N LYS A 586 27.91 -11.22 15.73
CA LYS A 586 28.74 -10.11 15.22
C LYS A 586 28.41 -9.78 13.76
N SER A 587 28.03 -10.78 12.96
CA SER A 587 27.73 -10.59 11.54
C SER A 587 26.44 -9.80 11.32
N VAL A 588 25.35 -10.13 12.03
CA VAL A 588 24.04 -9.48 11.87
C VAL A 588 24.05 -8.04 12.40
N LEU A 589 24.59 -7.81 13.59
CA LEU A 589 24.77 -6.46 14.15
C LEU A 589 25.72 -5.59 13.31
N GLN A 590 26.68 -6.21 12.61
CA GLN A 590 27.58 -5.49 11.72
C GLN A 590 26.89 -5.15 10.40
N SER A 591 26.08 -6.04 9.82
CA SER A 591 25.25 -5.75 8.64
C SER A 591 24.17 -4.70 8.93
N LEU A 592 23.52 -4.73 10.10
CA LEU A 592 22.59 -3.68 10.54
C LEU A 592 23.32 -2.33 10.71
N LYS A 593 24.52 -2.33 11.30
CA LYS A 593 25.33 -1.11 11.43
C LYS A 593 25.83 -0.59 10.09
N GLU A 594 26.19 -1.45 9.16
CA GLU A 594 26.60 -1.08 7.79
C GLU A 594 25.42 -0.53 6.99
N PHE A 595 24.23 -1.13 7.11
CA PHE A 595 22.99 -0.62 6.52
C PHE A 595 22.58 0.73 7.13
N GLN A 596 22.48 0.82 8.47
CA GLN A 596 22.18 2.07 9.17
C GLN A 596 23.25 3.15 8.92
N ALA A 597 24.52 2.77 8.72
CA ALA A 597 25.57 3.71 8.34
C ALA A 597 25.43 4.19 6.90
N ARG A 598 24.99 3.34 5.96
CA ARG A 598 24.67 3.77 4.58
C ARG A 598 23.48 4.72 4.56
N VAL A 599 22.38 4.37 5.23
CA VAL A 599 21.18 5.22 5.36
C VAL A 599 21.53 6.57 6.03
N LYS A 600 22.25 6.54 7.17
CA LYS A 600 22.69 7.78 7.84
C LYS A 600 23.73 8.58 7.05
N ALA A 601 24.56 7.94 6.23
CA ALA A 601 25.51 8.64 5.37
C ALA A 601 24.78 9.38 4.24
N GLN A 602 23.70 8.81 3.71
CA GLN A 602 22.80 9.45 2.75
C GLN A 602 22.06 10.64 3.39
N GLU A 603 21.48 10.45 4.58
CA GLU A 603 20.81 11.53 5.35
C GLU A 603 21.77 12.67 5.75
N GLN A 604 23.01 12.35 6.14
CA GLN A 604 24.01 13.37 6.50
C GLN A 604 24.51 14.15 5.27
N LYS A 605 24.56 13.51 4.09
CA LYS A 605 24.85 14.20 2.82
C LYS A 605 23.73 15.19 2.46
N GLU A 606 22.47 14.78 2.57
CA GLU A 606 21.30 15.64 2.33
C GLU A 606 21.25 16.82 3.33
N MET A 607 21.40 16.56 4.64
CA MET A 607 21.41 17.62 5.67
C MET A 607 22.61 18.56 5.61
N ALA A 608 23.79 18.11 5.15
CA ALA A 608 24.96 18.98 4.92
C ALA A 608 24.71 19.96 3.76
N THR A 609 23.91 19.54 2.78
CA THR A 609 23.50 20.35 1.63
C THR A 609 22.47 21.41 2.04
N GLU A 610 21.66 21.15 3.07
CA GLU A 610 20.76 22.14 3.68
C GLU A 610 21.46 23.11 4.65
N LYS A 611 22.38 22.64 5.50
CA LYS A 611 23.10 23.51 6.44
C LYS A 611 24.07 24.47 5.77
N SER A 612 24.65 24.11 4.62
CA SER A 612 25.49 25.03 3.83
C SER A 612 24.68 26.20 3.21
N LYS A 613 23.37 26.02 2.97
CA LYS A 613 22.44 27.10 2.59
C LYS A 613 22.08 28.01 3.76
N ALA A 614 22.01 27.48 4.99
CA ALA A 614 21.69 28.27 6.18
C ALA A 614 22.87 29.14 6.68
N HIS A 615 24.12 28.69 6.51
CA HIS A 615 25.30 29.41 7.02
C HIS A 615 25.76 30.63 6.21
N LYS A 616 25.20 30.89 5.02
CA LYS A 616 25.48 32.13 4.27
C LYS A 616 24.59 33.32 4.67
N LYS A 617 23.66 33.15 5.63
CA LYS A 617 22.68 34.20 6.03
C LYS A 617 23.04 34.99 7.28
N GLY A 618 24.26 34.88 7.82
CA GLY A 618 24.63 35.62 9.01
C GLY A 618 26.13 35.86 9.13
N ASP A 619 26.63 36.92 8.50
CA ASP A 619 27.70 37.76 9.03
C ASP A 619 27.72 39.09 8.26
N VAL A 620 27.03 40.08 8.83
CA VAL A 620 27.17 41.48 8.46
C VAL A 620 27.84 42.16 9.65
N GLU A 621 29.14 42.41 9.55
CA GLU A 621 29.81 43.41 10.39
C GLU A 621 29.74 44.79 9.72
N LEU A 622 29.46 45.78 10.57
CA LEU A 622 29.11 47.19 10.33
C LEU A 622 30.07 47.99 9.41
#